data_AF-A0A8W8NZL2-F1
#
_entry.id   AF-A0A8W8NZL2-F1
#
_cell.length_a   1.000
_cell.length_b   1.000
_cell.length_c   1.000
_cell.angle_alpha   90.00
_cell.angle_beta   90.00
_cell.angle_gamma   90.00
#
_symmetry.space_group_name_H-M   'P 1'
#
loop_
_entity.id
_entity.type
_entity.pdbx_description
1 polymer ?
#
loop_
_entity_poly.entity_id
_entity_poly.type
_entity_poly.pdbx_seq_one_letter_code
_entity_poly.pdbx_strand_id
1 'polypeptide(L)'
;MNDFDLIDNTMMSLSGHSVYPHDVLTVLFCLLTLSQAYVNVALNKPAYQQYPNENDRYDASNAVDGRKSDLGMYGGQCAVSQNRQTATWWVNLTTIHSIHHITIYFMTNYKPFGPSNDITKYFLGFSVYVSNTTARLQGTLCYKDDNLTLDTIPAVFTTTCPVHGRYVIYYNERLSGVTYPRGYSDRVSTDLCEVEVFGCPATGYFGSNCSVPCSDVNCQYCHIESGTCQGCKPGYKGHRCEMVCEGGTYGAGCKETCGTCRDVNQCSINNGTCLTGCDAGFKGDLCKTVCDRGSYGYVCNETCGHCRDVNRCSIFIGTCLTGCDAGYQGDLCKKSCDSGSYGYDCNEICGHCRDVNKCSIINGTCLTGCDADYQGNLCKTLCPVGTSEANDMSIEKKIKESDIKWSYLSIYGTVDSLKNFKQGLIMGASYLIKVK
;
A
#
# COMPACT_ATOMS: atom_id res chain seq x y z
N MET A 1 57.86 -72.12 -26.94
CA MET A 1 57.96 -72.59 -25.55
C MET A 1 59.39 -73.05 -25.38
N ASN A 2 60.17 -72.25 -24.66
CA ASN A 2 61.60 -72.34 -24.31
C ASN A 2 61.99 -70.90 -23.94
N ASP A 3 62.81 -70.57 -22.95
CA ASP A 3 63.38 -71.30 -21.82
C ASP A 3 64.20 -70.26 -21.03
N PHE A 4 64.47 -70.56 -19.75
CA PHE A 4 65.55 -70.05 -18.89
C PHE A 4 65.59 -68.64 -18.28
N ASP A 5 65.72 -68.68 -16.94
CA ASP A 5 66.06 -67.67 -15.94
C ASP A 5 67.45 -67.03 -16.08
N LEU A 6 67.63 -65.78 -15.62
CA LEU A 6 68.56 -65.44 -14.50
C LEU A 6 68.49 -63.95 -14.09
N ILE A 7 68.79 -63.74 -12.81
CA ILE A 7 68.95 -62.51 -12.01
C ILE A 7 70.31 -61.84 -12.33
N ASP A 8 70.43 -60.49 -12.31
CA ASP A 8 71.32 -59.72 -11.39
C ASP A 8 71.34 -58.19 -11.64
N ASN A 9 71.68 -57.46 -10.58
CA ASN A 9 71.83 -56.02 -10.41
C ASN A 9 72.98 -55.40 -11.23
N THR A 10 72.86 -54.12 -11.58
CA THR A 10 74.03 -53.23 -11.70
C THR A 10 73.67 -51.77 -11.44
N MET A 11 74.37 -51.15 -10.48
CA MET A 11 74.49 -49.70 -10.27
C MET A 11 75.67 -49.15 -11.10
N MET A 12 75.50 -47.98 -11.74
CA MET A 12 76.46 -46.86 -11.96
C MET A 12 75.86 -45.92 -13.05
N SER A 13 75.45 -44.68 -12.72
CA SER A 13 76.22 -43.41 -12.85
C SER A 13 76.71 -43.14 -14.28
N LEU A 14 76.47 -42.05 -15.01
CA LEU A 14 76.02 -40.66 -14.81
C LEU A 14 75.63 -40.11 -16.21
N SER A 15 74.65 -39.20 -16.31
CA SER A 15 74.69 -37.94 -17.09
C SER A 15 73.28 -37.47 -17.45
N GLY A 16 72.98 -36.23 -17.06
CA GLY A 16 71.62 -35.70 -17.02
C GLY A 16 70.99 -35.50 -18.37
N HIS A 17 69.67 -35.61 -18.42
CA HIS A 17 68.83 -35.02 -19.47
C HIS A 17 67.66 -34.30 -18.80
N SER A 18 67.52 -33.05 -19.26
CA SER A 18 66.48 -32.06 -19.01
C SER A 18 65.08 -32.64 -18.76
N VAL A 19 64.50 -32.34 -17.59
CA VAL A 19 63.06 -32.45 -17.35
C VAL A 19 62.38 -31.36 -18.18
N TYR A 20 61.54 -31.76 -19.15
CA TYR A 20 60.80 -30.85 -20.02
C TYR A 20 59.77 -30.01 -19.23
N PRO A 21 59.49 -28.75 -19.64
CA PRO A 21 58.68 -27.79 -18.88
C PRO A 21 57.15 -27.97 -19.04
N HIS A 22 56.68 -29.12 -19.53
CA HIS A 22 55.24 -29.33 -19.79
C HIS A 22 54.46 -29.83 -18.56
N ASP A 23 55.11 -30.51 -17.62
CA ASP A 23 54.43 -31.10 -16.44
C ASP A 23 54.27 -30.12 -15.26
N VAL A 24 54.97 -28.98 -15.27
CA VAL A 24 54.77 -27.91 -14.28
C VAL A 24 53.59 -27.01 -14.69
N LEU A 25 53.33 -26.87 -16.00
CA LEU A 25 52.27 -26.01 -16.51
C LEU A 25 50.87 -26.62 -16.27
N THR A 26 50.72 -27.93 -16.39
CA THR A 26 49.47 -28.65 -16.09
C THR A 26 49.12 -28.64 -14.59
N VAL A 27 50.11 -28.66 -13.70
CA VAL A 27 49.90 -28.55 -12.25
C VAL A 27 49.57 -27.11 -11.83
N LEU A 28 50.09 -26.09 -12.53
CA LEU A 28 49.74 -24.69 -12.29
C LEU A 28 48.30 -24.33 -12.74
N PHE A 29 47.78 -24.99 -13.78
CA PHE A 29 46.40 -24.77 -14.25
C PHE A 29 45.32 -25.44 -13.37
N CYS A 30 45.69 -26.36 -12.47
CA CYS A 30 44.77 -26.95 -11.49
C CYS A 30 44.66 -26.17 -10.16
N LEU A 31 45.44 -25.09 -9.99
CA LEU A 31 45.40 -24.21 -8.80
C LEU A 31 44.78 -22.84 -9.06
N LEU A 32 44.21 -22.61 -10.24
CA LEU A 32 43.18 -21.58 -10.39
C LEU A 32 41.85 -22.22 -9.97
N THR A 33 41.64 -22.32 -8.65
CA THR A 33 40.26 -22.41 -8.16
C THR A 33 39.54 -21.20 -8.74
N LEU A 34 38.56 -21.45 -9.62
CA LEU A 34 37.61 -20.42 -10.03
C LEU A 34 36.97 -19.94 -8.74
N SER A 35 37.49 -18.86 -8.16
CA SER A 35 36.88 -18.23 -7.01
C SER A 35 35.50 -17.82 -7.46
N GLN A 36 34.45 -18.51 -7.00
CA GLN A 36 33.09 -18.04 -7.18
C GLN A 36 33.02 -16.68 -6.48
N ALA A 37 32.87 -15.60 -7.24
CA ALA A 37 32.87 -14.23 -6.71
C ALA A 37 31.45 -13.76 -6.33
N TYR A 38 30.59 -14.70 -5.93
CA TYR A 38 29.36 -14.34 -5.21
C TYR A 38 29.73 -13.71 -3.87
N VAL A 39 29.04 -12.63 -3.52
CA VAL A 39 29.29 -11.91 -2.27
C VAL A 39 28.17 -12.19 -1.27
N ASN A 40 28.48 -12.15 0.02
CA ASN A 40 27.45 -12.19 1.06
C ASN A 40 26.65 -10.88 1.03
N VAL A 41 25.51 -10.87 0.34
CA VAL A 41 24.64 -9.69 0.18
C VAL A 41 23.82 -9.40 1.45
N ALA A 42 23.80 -10.33 2.42
CA ALA A 42 23.13 -10.15 3.71
C ALA A 42 23.98 -9.44 4.76
N LEU A 43 25.31 -9.34 4.56
CA LEU A 43 26.23 -8.76 5.53
C LEU A 43 25.81 -7.34 5.95
N ASN A 44 25.65 -7.13 7.26
CA ASN A 44 25.22 -5.89 7.90
C ASN A 44 23.89 -5.32 7.37
N LYS A 45 23.00 -6.18 6.86
CA LYS A 45 21.67 -5.78 6.40
C LYS A 45 20.66 -5.76 7.55
N PRO A 46 19.58 -4.96 7.45
CA PRO A 46 18.53 -4.95 8.47
C PRO A 46 17.91 -6.34 8.62
N ALA A 47 17.85 -6.83 9.86
CA ALA A 47 17.27 -8.11 10.20
C ALA A 47 16.13 -7.94 11.20
N TYR A 48 15.27 -8.95 11.27
CA TYR A 48 14.15 -9.03 12.21
C TYR A 48 14.02 -10.45 12.71
N GLN A 49 13.58 -10.57 13.96
CA GLN A 49 13.19 -11.84 14.55
C GLN A 49 11.88 -11.71 15.32
N GLN A 50 11.08 -12.76 15.26
CA GLN A 50 9.85 -12.91 16.03
C GLN A 50 10.18 -13.39 17.45
N TYR A 51 9.53 -12.79 18.45
CA TYR A 51 9.73 -13.12 19.87
C TYR A 51 11.20 -13.02 20.31
N PRO A 52 11.89 -11.88 20.08
CA PRO A 52 13.27 -11.70 20.51
C PRO A 52 13.41 -11.94 22.01
N ASN A 53 14.55 -12.49 22.43
CA ASN A 53 14.94 -12.42 23.83
C ASN A 53 15.16 -10.96 24.22
N GLU A 54 14.70 -10.54 25.40
CA GLU A 54 14.69 -9.11 25.82
C GLU A 54 16.10 -8.53 26.06
N ASN A 55 17.14 -9.37 26.05
CA ASN A 55 18.51 -8.92 26.20
C ASN A 55 19.11 -8.53 24.84
N ASP A 56 19.60 -7.30 24.74
CA ASP A 56 20.24 -6.71 23.54
C ASP A 56 21.38 -7.56 22.96
N ARG A 57 21.99 -8.45 23.77
CA ARG A 57 22.97 -9.46 23.31
C ARG A 57 22.44 -10.34 22.17
N TYR A 58 21.12 -10.46 22.04
CA TYR A 58 20.47 -11.42 21.15
C TYR A 58 19.79 -10.79 19.94
N ASP A 59 20.17 -9.56 19.58
CA ASP A 59 19.55 -8.82 18.48
C ASP A 59 19.53 -9.62 17.16
N ALA A 60 18.50 -9.38 16.34
CA ALA A 60 18.33 -10.09 15.07
C ALA A 60 19.50 -9.85 14.09
N SER A 61 20.16 -8.69 14.18
CA SER A 61 21.28 -8.30 13.34
C SER A 61 22.56 -9.09 13.59
N ASN A 62 22.69 -9.74 14.75
CA ASN A 62 23.82 -10.62 15.04
C ASN A 62 23.95 -11.74 14.00
N ALA A 63 22.82 -12.25 13.48
CA ALA A 63 22.83 -13.31 12.48
C ALA A 63 23.29 -12.85 11.09
N VAL A 64 23.67 -11.58 10.90
CA VAL A 64 24.17 -11.05 9.62
C VAL A 64 25.37 -10.12 9.82
N ASP A 65 26.03 -10.16 10.97
CA ASP A 65 27.16 -9.30 11.29
C ASP A 65 28.51 -9.88 10.81
N GLY A 66 28.50 -11.13 10.30
CA GLY A 66 29.67 -11.83 9.79
C GLY A 66 30.52 -12.53 10.87
N ARG A 67 30.13 -12.46 12.15
CA ARG A 67 30.86 -13.04 13.27
C ARG A 67 30.37 -14.46 13.53
N LYS A 68 31.29 -15.41 13.46
CA LYS A 68 31.05 -16.85 13.62
C LYS A 68 32.10 -17.53 14.49
N SER A 69 32.83 -16.76 15.30
CA SER A 69 33.90 -17.28 16.14
C SER A 69 33.38 -17.88 17.45
N ASP A 70 32.20 -17.46 17.89
CA ASP A 70 31.58 -17.93 19.12
C ASP A 70 30.09 -18.20 18.92
N LEU A 71 29.76 -19.46 18.64
CA LEU A 71 28.39 -19.93 18.38
C LEU A 71 27.65 -20.38 19.65
N GLY A 72 28.12 -19.94 20.83
CA GLY A 72 27.45 -20.20 22.09
C GLY A 72 26.39 -19.15 22.43
N MET A 73 25.37 -19.54 23.19
CA MET A 73 24.33 -18.63 23.68
C MET A 73 24.92 -17.40 24.37
N TYR A 74 25.93 -17.58 25.21
CA TYR A 74 26.55 -16.46 25.92
C TYR A 74 27.65 -15.73 25.12
N GLY A 75 27.98 -16.22 23.92
CA GLY A 75 29.04 -15.67 23.06
C GLY A 75 28.70 -14.32 22.43
N GLY A 76 27.41 -13.97 22.39
CA GLY A 76 26.95 -12.67 21.90
C GLY A 76 27.13 -12.47 20.38
N GLN A 77 27.06 -13.56 19.61
CA GLN A 77 27.08 -13.56 18.15
C GLN A 77 25.85 -14.24 17.56
N CYS A 78 24.78 -14.44 18.35
CA CYS A 78 23.60 -15.14 17.87
C CYS A 78 22.33 -14.33 18.12
N ALA A 79 21.43 -14.39 17.14
CA ALA A 79 20.06 -13.90 17.22
C ALA A 79 19.19 -14.97 17.89
N VAL A 80 18.70 -14.69 19.09
CA VAL A 80 18.01 -15.67 19.96
C VAL A 80 16.58 -15.24 20.22
N SER A 81 15.68 -16.21 20.08
CA SER A 81 14.24 -16.01 20.30
C SER A 81 13.74 -16.79 21.51
N GLN A 82 12.55 -16.44 21.99
CA GLN A 82 11.84 -17.26 22.97
C GLN A 82 11.27 -18.53 22.31
N ASN A 83 11.27 -19.65 23.04
CA ASN A 83 10.66 -20.90 22.59
C ASN A 83 9.13 -20.77 22.47
N ARG A 84 8.62 -20.75 21.24
CA ARG A 84 7.19 -20.56 20.91
C ARG A 84 6.71 -21.61 19.90
N GLN A 85 5.44 -21.53 19.49
CA GLN A 85 4.88 -22.41 18.45
C GLN A 85 5.35 -22.02 17.04
N THR A 86 5.80 -20.78 16.84
CA THR A 86 6.36 -20.31 15.58
C THR A 86 7.63 -19.52 15.85
N ALA A 87 8.58 -19.64 14.95
CA ALA A 87 9.83 -18.91 14.96
C ALA A 87 10.07 -18.36 13.56
N THR A 88 10.21 -17.04 13.44
CA THR A 88 10.48 -16.37 12.17
C THR A 88 11.67 -15.47 12.35
N TRP A 89 12.64 -15.58 11.44
CA TRP A 89 13.72 -14.62 11.29
C TRP A 89 13.83 -14.23 9.82
N TRP A 90 14.11 -12.97 9.52
CA TRP A 90 14.41 -12.57 8.15
C TRP A 90 15.43 -11.46 8.06
N VAL A 91 16.12 -11.40 6.92
CA VAL A 91 17.00 -10.29 6.53
C VAL A 91 16.41 -9.55 5.34
N ASN A 92 16.46 -8.23 5.37
CA ASN A 92 16.08 -7.33 4.28
C ASN A 92 17.33 -6.92 3.49
N LEU A 93 17.54 -7.50 2.32
CA LEU A 93 18.67 -7.22 1.44
C LEU A 93 18.64 -5.82 0.82
N THR A 94 17.69 -4.96 1.20
CA THR A 94 17.45 -3.58 0.74
C THR A 94 16.96 -3.45 -0.71
N THR A 95 17.49 -4.27 -1.61
CA THR A 95 17.11 -4.40 -3.02
C THR A 95 16.88 -5.87 -3.36
N ILE A 96 16.34 -6.14 -4.55
CA ILE A 96 16.25 -7.51 -5.06
C ILE A 96 17.65 -7.95 -5.52
N HIS A 97 18.07 -9.14 -5.13
CA HIS A 97 19.32 -9.76 -5.56
C HIS A 97 19.06 -11.09 -6.26
N SER A 98 19.95 -11.47 -7.17
CA SER A 98 20.06 -12.85 -7.67
C SER A 98 20.80 -13.67 -6.62
N ILE A 99 20.08 -14.57 -5.94
CA ILE A 99 20.62 -15.42 -4.89
C ILE A 99 21.12 -16.72 -5.53
N HIS A 100 22.27 -17.21 -5.11
CA HIS A 100 22.80 -18.51 -5.49
C HIS A 100 22.54 -19.53 -4.40
N HIS A 101 23.05 -19.26 -3.20
CA HIS A 101 22.95 -20.16 -2.06
C HIS A 101 22.86 -19.40 -0.75
N ILE A 102 22.32 -20.07 0.26
CA ILE A 102 22.13 -19.55 1.60
C ILE A 102 22.80 -20.53 2.56
N THR A 103 23.63 -20.00 3.45
CA THR A 103 24.29 -20.76 4.51
C THR A 103 23.82 -20.25 5.86
N ILE A 104 23.42 -21.17 6.73
CA ILE A 104 22.91 -20.90 8.07
C ILE A 104 23.84 -21.57 9.08
N TYR A 105 24.33 -20.80 10.04
CA TYR A 105 25.09 -21.26 11.19
C TYR A 105 24.16 -21.25 12.39
N PHE A 106 23.83 -22.43 12.90
CA PHE A 106 23.00 -22.56 14.08
C PHE A 106 23.83 -22.40 15.35
N MET A 107 23.19 -21.97 16.44
CA MET A 107 23.79 -22.00 17.76
C MET A 107 24.18 -23.41 18.17
N THR A 108 25.40 -23.58 18.70
CA THR A 108 25.95 -24.89 19.13
C THR A 108 26.06 -25.05 20.64
N ASN A 109 26.09 -23.95 21.41
CA ASN A 109 26.33 -23.99 22.86
C ASN A 109 27.58 -24.78 23.26
N TYR A 110 28.64 -24.67 22.45
CA TYR A 110 29.93 -25.32 22.69
C TYR A 110 29.85 -26.86 22.79
N LYS A 111 28.77 -27.45 22.27
CA LYS A 111 28.55 -28.90 22.21
C LYS A 111 28.53 -29.37 20.75
N PRO A 112 29.00 -30.59 20.46
CA PRO A 112 28.79 -31.21 19.16
C PRO A 112 27.31 -31.20 18.77
N PHE A 113 26.99 -30.85 17.53
CA PHE A 113 25.64 -31.01 17.00
C PHE A 113 25.28 -32.48 16.96
N GLY A 114 24.09 -32.81 17.45
CA GLY A 114 23.67 -34.20 17.58
C GLY A 114 22.67 -34.41 18.72
N PRO A 115 22.35 -35.67 19.05
CA PRO A 115 21.44 -36.03 20.13
C PRO A 115 21.87 -35.55 21.52
N SER A 116 23.19 -35.37 21.74
CA SER A 116 23.74 -34.86 23.00
C SER A 116 23.56 -33.35 23.19
N ASN A 117 23.11 -32.64 22.16
CA ASN A 117 22.89 -31.21 22.19
C ASN A 117 21.40 -30.89 22.20
N ASP A 118 20.90 -30.53 23.37
CA ASP A 118 19.47 -30.33 23.65
C ASP A 118 18.81 -29.22 22.83
N ILE A 119 19.57 -28.36 22.14
CA ILE A 119 19.01 -27.27 21.32
C ILE A 119 18.63 -27.73 19.90
N THR A 120 19.22 -28.81 19.40
CA THR A 120 19.05 -29.27 18.02
C THR A 120 17.60 -29.62 17.67
N LYS A 121 16.84 -30.14 18.65
CA LYS A 121 15.41 -30.45 18.55
C LYS A 121 14.50 -29.27 18.21
N TYR A 122 14.94 -28.02 18.45
CA TYR A 122 14.18 -26.81 18.16
C TYR A 122 14.31 -26.38 16.70
N PHE A 123 15.36 -26.82 16.00
CA PHE A 123 15.62 -26.48 14.59
C PHE A 123 14.99 -27.45 13.60
N LEU A 124 14.74 -28.70 14.00
CA LEU A 124 14.09 -29.69 13.14
C LEU A 124 12.76 -29.16 12.56
N GLY A 125 12.51 -29.44 11.29
CA GLY A 125 11.33 -29.03 10.54
C GLY A 125 11.37 -27.60 9.97
N PHE A 126 12.52 -26.92 10.04
CA PHE A 126 12.65 -25.55 9.55
C PHE A 126 12.44 -25.43 8.03
N SER A 127 12.29 -24.19 7.57
CA SER A 127 12.08 -23.84 6.17
C SER A 127 12.81 -22.55 5.85
N VAL A 128 13.29 -22.44 4.61
CA VAL A 128 13.94 -21.26 4.08
C VAL A 128 13.15 -20.76 2.88
N TYR A 129 12.80 -19.49 2.88
CA TYR A 129 12.09 -18.83 1.79
C TYR A 129 12.89 -17.62 1.28
N VAL A 130 12.71 -17.33 0.00
CA VAL A 130 13.11 -16.06 -0.60
C VAL A 130 11.87 -15.33 -1.09
N SER A 131 11.71 -14.06 -0.73
CA SER A 131 10.52 -13.27 -1.05
C SER A 131 10.85 -11.83 -1.41
N ASN A 132 9.92 -11.15 -2.10
CA ASN A 132 9.98 -9.69 -2.31
C ASN A 132 9.27 -8.91 -1.20
N THR A 133 8.56 -9.61 -0.31
CA THR A 133 7.85 -9.05 0.84
C THR A 133 8.25 -9.79 2.12
N THR A 134 7.80 -9.31 3.28
CA THR A 134 7.99 -10.02 4.56
C THR A 134 7.02 -11.20 4.72
N ALA A 135 6.08 -11.39 3.79
CA ALA A 135 5.14 -12.51 3.82
C ALA A 135 5.73 -13.74 3.11
N ARG A 136 6.08 -14.77 3.89
CA ARG A 136 6.69 -16.02 3.36
C ARG A 136 5.85 -16.70 2.27
N LEU A 137 4.52 -16.67 2.40
CA LEU A 137 3.59 -17.35 1.50
C LEU A 137 3.52 -16.70 0.10
N GLN A 138 4.08 -15.51 -0.06
CA GLN A 138 4.22 -14.84 -1.37
C GLN A 138 5.59 -15.09 -2.00
N GLY A 139 6.50 -15.80 -1.30
CA GLY A 139 7.84 -16.10 -1.76
C GLY A 139 7.99 -17.51 -2.35
N THR A 140 9.23 -17.84 -2.70
CA THR A 140 9.64 -19.17 -3.14
C THR A 140 10.18 -19.96 -1.95
N LEU A 141 9.69 -21.18 -1.75
CA LEU A 141 10.24 -22.14 -0.80
C LEU A 141 11.56 -22.69 -1.37
N CYS A 142 12.68 -22.30 -0.76
CA CYS A 142 14.01 -22.77 -1.13
C CYS A 142 14.36 -24.11 -0.50
N TYR A 143 13.88 -24.33 0.73
CA TYR A 143 14.15 -25.55 1.46
C TYR A 143 13.07 -25.79 2.52
N LYS A 144 12.68 -27.04 2.66
CA LYS A 144 11.86 -27.54 3.76
C LYS A 144 12.55 -28.77 4.33
N ASP A 145 12.82 -28.76 5.63
CA ASP A 145 13.22 -29.96 6.34
C ASP A 145 11.99 -30.83 6.62
N ASP A 146 12.00 -32.02 6.04
CA ASP A 146 11.05 -33.10 6.32
C ASP A 146 11.75 -34.40 6.79
N ASN A 147 13.09 -34.42 6.81
CA ASN A 147 13.88 -35.66 6.90
C ASN A 147 15.02 -35.62 7.93
N LEU A 148 15.42 -34.45 8.43
CA LEU A 148 16.47 -34.37 9.42
C LEU A 148 16.03 -34.98 10.74
N THR A 149 16.98 -35.60 11.43
CA THR A 149 16.85 -36.15 12.77
C THR A 149 17.88 -35.51 13.68
N LEU A 150 17.82 -35.82 14.97
CA LEU A 150 18.83 -35.37 15.92
C LEU A 150 20.25 -35.83 15.54
N ASP A 151 20.38 -36.94 14.81
CA ASP A 151 21.67 -37.49 14.39
C ASP A 151 22.20 -36.85 13.10
N THR A 152 21.33 -36.31 12.26
CA THR A 152 21.67 -35.85 10.91
C THR A 152 21.63 -34.35 10.72
N ILE A 153 21.02 -33.60 11.64
CA ILE A 153 20.99 -32.13 11.57
C ILE A 153 22.41 -31.56 11.68
N PRO A 154 22.87 -30.74 10.71
CA PRO A 154 24.20 -30.16 10.76
C PRO A 154 24.22 -28.84 11.54
N ALA A 155 25.37 -28.49 12.13
CA ALA A 155 25.59 -27.18 12.76
C ALA A 155 25.61 -26.03 11.74
N VAL A 156 26.06 -26.33 10.52
CA VAL A 156 26.08 -25.40 9.39
C VAL A 156 25.30 -26.04 8.25
N PHE A 157 24.25 -25.36 7.81
CA PHE A 157 23.37 -25.83 6.74
C PHE A 157 23.52 -24.93 5.52
N THR A 158 23.70 -25.52 4.35
CA THR A 158 23.73 -24.78 3.08
C THR A 158 22.70 -25.35 2.13
N THR A 159 21.92 -24.46 1.49
CA THR A 159 21.03 -24.81 0.39
C THR A 159 21.27 -23.91 -0.81
N THR A 160 21.30 -24.49 -1.99
CA THR A 160 21.28 -23.75 -3.26
C THR A 160 19.84 -23.33 -3.57
N CYS A 161 19.63 -22.05 -3.84
CA CYS A 161 18.33 -21.53 -4.23
C CYS A 161 18.51 -20.42 -5.28
N PRO A 162 18.66 -20.77 -6.57
CA PRO A 162 18.89 -19.84 -7.66
C PRO A 162 17.61 -19.05 -8.01
N VAL A 163 17.26 -18.09 -7.17
CA VAL A 163 16.04 -17.27 -7.28
C VAL A 163 16.34 -15.80 -7.03
N HIS A 164 15.37 -14.93 -7.32
CA HIS A 164 15.48 -13.49 -7.08
C HIS A 164 14.59 -13.07 -5.92
N GLY A 165 15.14 -12.31 -4.98
CA GLY A 165 14.35 -11.75 -3.89
C GLY A 165 15.05 -10.67 -3.09
N ARG A 166 14.26 -10.00 -2.24
CA ARG A 166 14.72 -8.97 -1.32
C ARG A 166 14.84 -9.48 0.12
N TYR A 167 14.07 -10.50 0.49
CA TYR A 167 14.06 -11.06 1.83
C TYR A 167 14.47 -12.52 1.78
N VAL A 168 15.35 -12.92 2.69
CA VAL A 168 15.58 -14.33 3.03
C VAL A 168 14.96 -14.58 4.40
N ILE A 169 14.12 -15.60 4.48
CA ILE A 169 13.26 -15.86 5.64
C ILE A 169 13.51 -17.28 6.14
N TYR A 170 13.99 -17.39 7.37
CA TYR A 170 13.97 -18.62 8.14
C TYR A 170 12.63 -18.73 8.87
N TYR A 171 11.98 -19.88 8.79
CA TYR A 171 10.72 -20.15 9.45
C TYR A 171 10.68 -21.55 10.02
N ASN A 172 10.16 -21.70 11.22
CA ASN A 172 9.83 -23.00 11.80
C ASN A 172 8.52 -22.91 12.58
N GLU A 173 7.80 -24.03 12.69
CA GLU A 173 6.51 -24.08 13.36
C GLU A 173 6.18 -25.43 14.02
N ARG A 174 5.29 -25.36 15.00
CA ARG A 174 4.64 -26.48 15.69
C ARG A 174 3.15 -26.23 15.75
N LEU A 175 2.41 -26.97 14.93
CA LEU A 175 0.96 -26.89 14.83
C LEU A 175 0.31 -27.64 15.98
N SER A 176 -0.74 -27.04 16.56
CA SER A 176 -1.52 -27.69 17.62
C SER A 176 -2.24 -28.93 17.08
N GLY A 177 -2.18 -30.04 17.83
CA GLY A 177 -2.82 -31.30 17.45
C GLY A 177 -2.07 -32.13 16.41
N VAL A 178 -0.88 -31.69 15.96
CA VAL A 178 -0.03 -32.45 15.04
C VAL A 178 1.03 -33.23 15.82
N THR A 179 1.14 -34.53 15.53
CA THR A 179 2.21 -35.38 16.06
C THR A 179 3.44 -35.27 15.17
N TYR A 180 4.53 -34.73 15.71
CA TYR A 180 5.80 -34.60 15.01
C TYR A 180 6.68 -35.85 15.19
N PRO A 181 7.66 -36.10 14.28
CA PRO A 181 8.59 -37.21 14.42
C PRO A 181 9.36 -37.20 15.74
N ARG A 182 9.85 -38.39 16.15
CA ARG A 182 10.64 -38.53 17.37
C ARG A 182 11.88 -37.63 17.33
N GLY A 183 12.11 -36.89 18.41
CA GLY A 183 13.26 -35.98 18.56
C GLY A 183 12.91 -34.50 18.33
N TYR A 184 11.75 -34.19 17.73
CA TYR A 184 11.27 -32.83 17.60
C TYR A 184 10.80 -32.31 18.97
N SER A 185 11.09 -31.05 19.28
CA SER A 185 10.44 -30.38 20.42
C SER A 185 9.00 -29.97 20.06
N ASP A 186 8.17 -29.79 21.08
CA ASP A 186 6.83 -29.18 21.01
C ASP A 186 6.84 -27.66 20.70
N ARG A 187 8.02 -27.04 20.71
CA ARG A 187 8.26 -25.61 20.45
C ARG A 187 9.43 -25.46 19.48
N VAL A 188 9.61 -24.24 18.97
CA VAL A 188 10.67 -23.85 18.05
C VAL A 188 11.30 -22.53 18.48
N SER A 189 12.53 -22.31 18.01
CA SER A 189 13.28 -21.07 18.15
C SER A 189 14.06 -20.78 16.86
N THR A 190 14.49 -19.53 16.69
CA THR A 190 15.37 -19.11 15.60
C THR A 190 16.83 -19.50 15.89
N ASP A 191 17.38 -19.00 17.01
CA ASP A 191 18.73 -19.24 17.54
C ASP A 191 19.81 -19.40 16.46
N LEU A 192 19.87 -18.42 15.57
CA LEU A 192 20.75 -18.35 14.41
C LEU A 192 21.97 -17.50 14.77
N CYS A 193 23.18 -18.00 14.51
CA CYS A 193 24.41 -17.26 14.76
C CYS A 193 24.94 -16.52 13.53
N GLU A 194 24.71 -17.04 12.33
CA GLU A 194 25.03 -16.32 11.10
C GLU A 194 24.18 -16.87 9.96
N VAL A 195 23.75 -16.00 9.05
CA VAL A 195 23.02 -16.32 7.83
C VAL A 195 23.68 -15.59 6.68
N GLU A 196 24.50 -16.31 5.92
CA GLU A 196 25.18 -15.79 4.75
C GLU A 196 24.31 -16.03 3.51
N VAL A 197 24.04 -14.96 2.76
CA VAL A 197 23.27 -15.04 1.50
C VAL A 197 24.20 -14.69 0.37
N PHE A 198 24.64 -15.70 -0.38
CA PHE A 198 25.59 -15.50 -1.48
C PHE A 198 24.85 -15.30 -2.79
N GLY A 199 25.21 -14.22 -3.49
CA GLY A 199 24.61 -13.87 -4.77
C GLY A 199 25.35 -12.74 -5.46
N CYS A 200 24.71 -12.18 -6.50
CA CYS A 200 25.28 -11.04 -7.22
C CYS A 200 24.99 -9.71 -6.51
N PRO A 201 25.96 -8.77 -6.47
CA PRO A 201 25.79 -7.47 -5.83
C PRO A 201 24.76 -6.59 -6.55
N ALA A 202 24.50 -6.86 -7.83
CA ALA A 202 23.46 -6.21 -8.63
C ALA A 202 22.70 -7.25 -9.44
N THR A 203 21.46 -6.90 -9.82
CA THR A 203 20.66 -7.71 -10.76
C THR A 203 21.04 -7.41 -12.21
N GLY A 204 20.59 -8.24 -13.14
CA GLY A 204 20.92 -8.09 -14.56
C GLY A 204 22.27 -8.70 -14.97
N TYR A 205 22.95 -9.40 -14.06
CA TYR A 205 24.21 -10.10 -14.34
C TYR A 205 24.17 -11.54 -13.82
N PHE A 206 24.95 -12.40 -14.45
CA PHE A 206 25.11 -13.82 -14.15
C PHE A 206 26.57 -14.28 -14.33
N GLY A 207 26.80 -15.56 -14.08
CA GLY A 207 28.10 -16.22 -14.12
C GLY A 207 28.79 -16.19 -12.77
N SER A 208 29.85 -16.98 -12.64
CA SER A 208 30.60 -17.19 -11.38
C SER A 208 31.13 -15.90 -10.76
N ASN A 209 31.32 -14.84 -11.56
CA ASN A 209 31.81 -13.54 -11.11
C ASN A 209 30.79 -12.39 -11.28
N CYS A 210 29.51 -12.70 -11.52
CA CYS A 210 28.45 -11.69 -11.69
C CYS A 210 28.81 -10.56 -12.68
N SER A 211 29.53 -10.92 -13.75
CA SER A 211 30.10 -9.97 -14.71
C SER A 211 29.51 -10.10 -16.10
N VAL A 212 28.77 -11.17 -16.37
CA VAL A 212 28.12 -11.38 -17.67
C VAL A 212 26.72 -10.79 -17.61
N PRO A 213 26.37 -9.78 -18.41
CA PRO A 213 25.02 -9.24 -18.41
C PRO A 213 24.02 -10.28 -18.93
N CYS A 214 22.77 -10.24 -18.45
CA CYS A 214 21.71 -11.09 -18.96
C CYS A 214 21.59 -10.98 -20.48
N SER A 215 21.30 -12.11 -21.15
CA SER A 215 21.38 -12.25 -22.60
C SER A 215 20.47 -11.30 -23.40
N ASP A 216 19.38 -10.80 -22.80
CA ASP A 216 18.47 -9.84 -23.40
C ASP A 216 18.46 -8.52 -22.62
N VAL A 217 18.48 -7.39 -23.34
CA VAL A 217 18.48 -6.05 -22.74
C VAL A 217 17.21 -5.77 -21.94
N ASN A 218 16.10 -6.43 -22.28
CA ASN A 218 14.82 -6.31 -21.59
C ASN A 218 14.64 -7.35 -20.48
N CYS A 219 15.62 -8.23 -20.28
CA CYS A 219 15.67 -9.11 -19.14
C CYS A 219 16.07 -8.33 -17.88
N GLN A 220 15.21 -8.31 -16.87
CA GLN A 220 15.51 -7.70 -15.57
C GLN A 220 16.28 -8.67 -14.68
N TYR A 221 15.88 -9.95 -14.72
CA TYR A 221 16.41 -11.01 -13.88
C TYR A 221 16.68 -12.25 -14.73
N CYS A 222 17.91 -12.75 -14.66
CA CYS A 222 18.28 -14.01 -15.29
C CYS A 222 18.89 -14.96 -14.26
N HIS A 223 18.77 -16.26 -14.55
CA HIS A 223 19.32 -17.32 -13.75
C HIS A 223 20.82 -17.09 -13.52
N ILE A 224 21.24 -17.14 -12.26
CA ILE A 224 22.58 -16.70 -11.84
C ILE A 224 23.73 -17.50 -12.47
N GLU A 225 23.52 -18.77 -12.82
CA GLU A 225 24.52 -19.59 -13.52
C GLU A 225 24.34 -19.65 -15.04
N SER A 226 23.13 -19.98 -15.54
CA SER A 226 22.89 -20.21 -16.97
C SER A 226 22.62 -18.94 -17.79
N GLY A 227 22.29 -17.81 -17.15
CA GLY A 227 21.91 -16.57 -17.84
C GLY A 227 20.54 -16.61 -18.52
N THR A 228 19.78 -17.70 -18.39
CA THR A 228 18.41 -17.83 -18.90
C THR A 228 17.52 -16.78 -18.27
N CYS A 229 16.76 -16.03 -19.08
CA CYS A 229 15.90 -14.99 -18.54
C CYS A 229 14.75 -15.57 -17.71
N GLN A 230 14.55 -15.05 -16.50
CA GLN A 230 13.53 -15.49 -15.54
C GLN A 230 12.51 -14.38 -15.23
N GLY A 231 12.83 -13.13 -15.53
CA GLY A 231 11.91 -12.01 -15.35
C GLY A 231 12.23 -10.83 -16.26
N CYS A 232 11.19 -10.30 -16.89
CA CYS A 232 11.29 -9.15 -17.78
C CYS A 232 11.23 -7.83 -17.05
N LYS A 233 11.84 -6.81 -17.64
CA LYS A 233 11.59 -5.41 -17.29
C LYS A 233 10.10 -5.10 -17.47
N PRO A 234 9.52 -4.21 -16.65
CA PRO A 234 8.16 -3.73 -16.88
C PRO A 234 7.98 -3.23 -18.32
N GLY A 235 6.84 -3.54 -18.95
CA GLY A 235 6.59 -3.21 -20.35
C GLY A 235 6.96 -4.32 -21.34
N TYR A 236 7.51 -5.44 -20.87
CA TYR A 236 7.94 -6.56 -21.72
C TYR A 236 7.43 -7.92 -21.22
N LYS A 237 7.28 -8.84 -22.17
CA LYS A 237 6.90 -10.25 -21.96
C LYS A 237 7.59 -11.15 -22.99
N GLY A 238 7.36 -12.46 -22.86
CA GLY A 238 8.00 -13.49 -23.69
C GLY A 238 9.08 -14.24 -22.92
N HIS A 239 9.55 -15.35 -23.49
CA HIS A 239 10.56 -16.17 -22.82
C HIS A 239 11.92 -15.48 -22.74
N ARG A 240 12.17 -14.51 -23.62
CA ARG A 240 13.38 -13.69 -23.67
C ARG A 240 13.11 -12.21 -23.45
N CYS A 241 11.88 -11.82 -23.11
CA CYS A 241 11.48 -10.42 -22.99
C CYS A 241 11.54 -9.63 -24.30
N GLU A 242 11.31 -10.34 -25.40
CA GLU A 242 11.37 -9.86 -26.77
C GLU A 242 10.10 -9.14 -27.22
N MET A 243 8.97 -9.32 -26.53
CA MET A 243 7.68 -8.72 -26.87
C MET A 243 7.38 -7.53 -25.95
N VAL A 244 6.99 -6.42 -26.55
CA VAL A 244 6.47 -5.23 -25.84
C VAL A 244 5.02 -5.49 -25.40
N CYS A 245 4.58 -4.85 -24.32
CA CYS A 245 3.16 -4.85 -23.96
C CYS A 245 2.32 -4.13 -25.02
N GLU A 246 1.26 -4.80 -25.47
CA GLU A 246 0.33 -4.33 -26.49
C GLU A 246 -1.11 -4.31 -25.95
N GLY A 247 -2.03 -3.68 -26.68
CA GLY A 247 -3.46 -3.73 -26.37
C GLY A 247 -3.85 -3.06 -25.04
N GLY A 248 -3.14 -1.99 -24.66
CA GLY A 248 -3.43 -1.26 -23.41
C GLY A 248 -3.05 -2.04 -22.15
N THR A 249 -2.01 -2.87 -22.21
CA THR A 249 -1.45 -3.56 -21.04
C THR A 249 -0.12 -2.95 -20.62
N TYR A 250 0.25 -3.11 -19.34
CA TYR A 250 1.51 -2.57 -18.80
C TYR A 250 2.08 -3.44 -17.67
N GLY A 251 3.27 -3.07 -17.20
CA GLY A 251 3.91 -3.67 -16.03
C GLY A 251 4.70 -4.94 -16.37
N ALA A 252 5.15 -5.64 -15.33
CA ALA A 252 5.95 -6.86 -15.49
C ALA A 252 5.10 -7.98 -16.11
N GLY A 253 5.52 -8.48 -17.28
CA GLY A 253 4.80 -9.53 -17.99
C GLY A 253 3.43 -9.10 -18.54
N CYS A 254 3.16 -7.79 -18.65
CA CYS A 254 1.94 -7.23 -19.25
C CYS A 254 0.63 -7.74 -18.60
N LYS A 255 0.64 -7.93 -17.28
CA LYS A 255 -0.51 -8.45 -16.53
C LYS A 255 -1.53 -7.38 -16.14
N GLU A 256 -1.11 -6.11 -16.14
CA GLU A 256 -1.97 -4.99 -15.77
C GLU A 256 -2.60 -4.35 -17.00
N THR A 257 -3.78 -3.77 -16.84
CA THR A 257 -4.51 -3.06 -17.91
C THR A 257 -4.55 -1.56 -17.63
N CYS A 258 -4.37 -0.75 -18.67
CA CYS A 258 -4.53 0.71 -18.63
C CYS A 258 -5.94 1.08 -18.13
N GLY A 259 -6.06 2.23 -17.45
CA GLY A 259 -7.36 2.84 -17.18
C GLY A 259 -7.89 3.60 -18.40
N THR A 260 -8.86 4.49 -18.15
CA THR A 260 -9.53 5.27 -19.20
C THR A 260 -8.73 6.55 -19.50
N CYS A 261 -7.66 6.41 -20.27
CA CYS A 261 -6.88 7.57 -20.71
C CYS A 261 -7.53 8.24 -21.93
N ARG A 262 -7.09 9.47 -22.21
CA ARG A 262 -7.55 10.26 -23.36
C ARG A 262 -6.98 9.82 -24.74
N ASP A 263 -5.76 9.29 -24.77
CA ASP A 263 -5.10 8.63 -25.94
C ASP A 263 -5.94 7.45 -26.50
N VAL A 264 -5.59 6.70 -27.55
CA VAL A 264 -6.05 5.31 -27.86
C VAL A 264 -4.88 4.30 -27.74
N ASN A 265 -3.67 4.78 -27.39
CA ASN A 265 -2.43 3.98 -27.27
C ASN A 265 -1.81 3.86 -25.84
N GLN A 266 -2.56 3.80 -24.75
CA GLN A 266 -3.10 4.94 -24.00
C GLN A 266 -2.26 5.31 -22.76
N CYS A 267 -1.59 4.34 -22.15
CA CYS A 267 -0.83 4.51 -20.93
C CYS A 267 0.59 3.96 -21.08
N SER A 268 1.51 4.46 -20.27
CA SER A 268 2.89 3.99 -20.25
C SER A 268 2.97 2.48 -20.02
N ILE A 269 3.63 1.76 -20.93
CA ILE A 269 3.82 0.30 -20.83
C ILE A 269 4.57 -0.13 -19.56
N ASN A 270 5.33 0.78 -18.95
CA ASN A 270 6.16 0.47 -17.78
C ASN A 270 5.34 0.46 -16.48
N ASN A 271 4.48 1.46 -16.28
CA ASN A 271 3.84 1.75 -14.99
C ASN A 271 2.34 2.10 -15.08
N GLY A 272 1.78 2.18 -16.28
CA GLY A 272 0.35 2.36 -16.50
C GLY A 272 -0.14 3.80 -16.48
N THR A 273 0.75 4.79 -16.38
CA THR A 273 0.35 6.21 -16.28
C THR A 273 -0.18 6.75 -17.61
N CYS A 274 -1.32 7.42 -17.56
CA CYS A 274 -1.94 8.10 -18.70
C CYS A 274 -1.25 9.45 -18.95
N LEU A 275 -0.32 9.51 -19.90
CA LEU A 275 0.49 10.70 -20.17
C LEU A 275 -0.32 11.89 -20.69
N THR A 276 -1.46 11.64 -21.32
CA THR A 276 -2.38 12.65 -21.86
C THR A 276 -3.50 13.04 -20.88
N GLY A 277 -3.46 12.52 -19.65
CA GLY A 277 -4.53 12.64 -18.67
C GLY A 277 -5.71 11.72 -18.94
N CYS A 278 -6.71 11.83 -18.06
CA CYS A 278 -7.89 10.98 -18.04
C CYS A 278 -8.99 11.49 -18.96
N ASP A 279 -9.76 10.54 -19.50
CA ASP A 279 -11.02 10.87 -20.15
C ASP A 279 -12.05 11.38 -19.12
N ALA A 280 -13.15 11.94 -19.62
CA ALA A 280 -14.21 12.47 -18.79
C ALA A 280 -14.74 11.41 -17.81
N GLY A 281 -15.00 11.81 -16.56
CA GLY A 281 -15.51 10.91 -15.52
C GLY A 281 -14.43 10.13 -14.76
N PHE A 282 -13.14 10.28 -15.12
CA PHE A 282 -12.02 9.60 -14.45
C PHE A 282 -10.95 10.58 -13.98
N LYS A 283 -10.21 10.20 -12.94
CA LYS A 283 -9.09 10.94 -12.34
C LYS A 283 -7.96 10.01 -11.87
N GLY A 284 -6.86 10.64 -11.46
CA GLY A 284 -5.64 9.99 -10.99
C GLY A 284 -4.72 9.56 -12.13
N ASP A 285 -3.44 9.32 -11.84
CA ASP A 285 -2.42 9.11 -12.87
C ASP A 285 -2.68 7.89 -13.77
N LEU A 286 -3.39 6.89 -13.26
CA LEU A 286 -3.76 5.67 -13.98
C LEU A 286 -5.16 5.73 -14.61
N CYS A 287 -5.94 6.78 -14.32
CA CYS A 287 -7.33 6.94 -14.78
C CYS A 287 -8.24 5.75 -14.48
N LYS A 288 -8.01 5.11 -13.33
CA LYS A 288 -8.82 3.99 -12.81
C LYS A 288 -9.85 4.45 -11.77
N THR A 289 -9.71 5.67 -11.27
CA THR A 289 -10.60 6.23 -10.25
C THR A 289 -11.67 7.06 -10.93
N VAL A 290 -12.94 6.75 -10.68
CA VAL A 290 -14.06 7.58 -11.14
C VAL A 290 -14.13 8.90 -10.38
N CYS A 291 -14.75 9.91 -10.97
CA CYS A 291 -15.02 11.17 -10.29
C CYS A 291 -15.83 10.97 -9.01
N ASP A 292 -15.55 11.79 -8.00
CA ASP A 292 -16.37 11.81 -6.80
C ASP A 292 -17.74 12.41 -7.14
N ARG A 293 -18.76 12.04 -6.36
CA ARG A 293 -20.11 12.57 -6.56
C ARG A 293 -20.10 14.10 -6.45
N GLY A 294 -20.74 14.76 -7.40
CA GLY A 294 -20.74 16.22 -7.50
C GLY A 294 -19.62 16.81 -8.37
N SER A 295 -18.75 15.97 -8.96
CA SER A 295 -17.73 16.39 -9.93
C SER A 295 -17.88 15.65 -11.27
N TYR A 296 -17.46 16.29 -12.36
CA TYR A 296 -17.54 15.70 -13.71
C TYR A 296 -16.47 16.22 -14.67
N GLY A 297 -16.47 15.68 -15.89
CA GLY A 297 -15.61 16.12 -16.99
C GLY A 297 -14.20 15.54 -16.91
N TYR A 298 -13.29 16.07 -17.73
CA TYR A 298 -11.91 15.60 -17.79
C TYR A 298 -11.20 15.85 -16.47
N VAL A 299 -10.59 14.79 -15.91
CA VAL A 299 -9.88 14.84 -14.62
C VAL A 299 -10.78 15.35 -13.47
N CYS A 300 -12.10 15.29 -13.63
CA CYS A 300 -13.08 15.74 -12.64
C CYS A 300 -12.96 17.22 -12.25
N ASN A 301 -12.50 18.09 -13.16
CA ASN A 301 -12.27 19.50 -12.88
C ASN A 301 -13.55 20.34 -12.81
N GLU A 302 -14.70 19.81 -13.23
CA GLU A 302 -15.98 20.53 -13.19
C GLU A 302 -16.82 20.09 -11.98
N THR A 303 -17.59 21.03 -11.42
CA THR A 303 -18.56 20.74 -10.36
C THR A 303 -19.97 20.73 -10.91
N CYS A 304 -20.77 19.76 -10.45
CA CYS A 304 -22.20 19.71 -10.72
C CYS A 304 -22.90 20.99 -10.25
N GLY A 305 -23.92 21.43 -10.96
CA GLY A 305 -24.75 22.54 -10.53
C GLY A 305 -25.75 22.13 -9.45
N HIS A 306 -26.84 22.90 -9.34
CA HIS A 306 -27.88 22.69 -8.35
C HIS A 306 -28.86 21.60 -8.81
N CYS A 307 -28.38 20.37 -8.91
CA CYS A 307 -29.24 19.21 -9.19
C CYS A 307 -30.15 18.93 -7.98
N ARG A 308 -31.39 18.50 -8.25
CA ARG A 308 -32.32 18.05 -7.20
C ARG A 308 -31.75 16.91 -6.34
N ASP A 309 -31.02 16.00 -6.98
CA ASP A 309 -30.16 15.03 -6.30
C ASP A 309 -28.75 15.09 -6.93
N VAL A 310 -27.79 15.64 -6.19
CA VAL A 310 -26.39 15.75 -6.63
C VAL A 310 -25.76 14.37 -6.92
N ASN A 311 -26.26 13.29 -6.32
CA ASN A 311 -25.79 11.93 -6.61
C ASN A 311 -26.22 11.43 -8.00
N ARG A 312 -27.16 12.12 -8.64
CA ARG A 312 -27.70 11.79 -9.97
C ARG A 312 -27.20 12.76 -11.05
N CYS A 313 -26.15 13.53 -10.75
CA CYS A 313 -25.39 14.27 -11.73
C CYS A 313 -24.48 13.32 -12.52
N SER A 314 -24.46 13.46 -13.86
CA SER A 314 -23.56 12.70 -14.72
C SER A 314 -22.11 13.06 -14.46
N ILE A 315 -21.28 12.10 -14.07
CA ILE A 315 -19.84 12.29 -13.88
C ILE A 315 -19.09 12.55 -15.20
N PHE A 316 -19.71 12.30 -16.35
CA PHE A 316 -19.08 12.51 -17.65
C PHE A 316 -19.28 13.94 -18.15
N ILE A 317 -20.52 14.43 -18.10
CA ILE A 317 -20.93 15.68 -18.76
C ILE A 317 -21.64 16.68 -17.83
N GLY A 318 -21.89 16.31 -16.56
CA GLY A 318 -22.45 17.22 -15.55
C GLY A 318 -23.96 17.39 -15.56
N THR A 319 -24.66 16.71 -16.47
CA THR A 319 -26.13 16.80 -16.60
C THR A 319 -26.84 16.26 -15.34
N CYS A 320 -27.80 17.01 -14.83
CA CYS A 320 -28.63 16.62 -13.69
C CYS A 320 -29.79 15.72 -14.15
N LEU A 321 -29.69 14.41 -13.93
CA LEU A 321 -30.70 13.44 -14.42
C LEU A 321 -32.06 13.54 -13.69
N THR A 322 -32.12 14.23 -12.56
CA THR A 322 -33.34 14.45 -11.76
C THR A 322 -33.96 15.83 -11.96
N GLY A 323 -33.43 16.64 -12.88
CA GLY A 323 -33.75 18.07 -12.98
C GLY A 323 -33.08 18.92 -11.90
N CYS A 324 -33.39 20.20 -11.94
CA CYS A 324 -32.82 21.24 -11.10
C CYS A 324 -33.58 21.43 -9.78
N ASP A 325 -32.82 21.87 -8.77
CA ASP A 325 -33.36 22.36 -7.51
C ASP A 325 -34.05 23.73 -7.72
N ALA A 326 -34.85 24.14 -6.73
CA ALA A 326 -35.62 25.37 -6.82
C ALA A 326 -34.75 26.61 -7.05
N GLY A 327 -35.11 27.42 -8.04
CA GLY A 327 -34.34 28.63 -8.40
C GLY A 327 -33.30 28.43 -9.49
N TYR A 328 -33.15 27.22 -10.04
CA TYR A 328 -32.19 26.90 -11.09
C TYR A 328 -32.82 26.19 -12.29
N GLN A 329 -32.21 26.32 -13.45
CA GLN A 329 -32.65 25.76 -14.73
C GLN A 329 -31.47 25.35 -15.64
N GLY A 330 -31.81 24.64 -16.72
CA GLY A 330 -30.89 24.12 -17.74
C GLY A 330 -30.29 22.76 -17.36
N ASP A 331 -29.73 22.04 -18.34
CA ASP A 331 -29.28 20.65 -18.17
C ASP A 331 -28.23 20.45 -17.05
N LEU A 332 -27.40 21.46 -16.81
CA LEU A 332 -26.37 21.46 -15.78
C LEU A 332 -26.82 22.11 -14.45
N CYS A 333 -28.00 22.72 -14.42
CA CYS A 333 -28.53 23.47 -13.26
C CYS A 333 -27.57 24.53 -12.71
N LYS A 334 -26.76 25.14 -13.58
CA LYS A 334 -25.84 26.24 -13.26
C LYS A 334 -26.45 27.62 -13.53
N LYS A 335 -27.58 27.70 -14.24
CA LYS A 335 -28.27 28.97 -14.55
C LYS A 335 -29.38 29.20 -13.53
N SER A 336 -29.47 30.39 -12.95
CA SER A 336 -30.61 30.79 -12.10
C SER A 336 -31.88 30.99 -12.94
N CYS A 337 -33.05 30.94 -12.29
CA CYS A 337 -34.30 31.35 -12.91
C CYS A 337 -34.21 32.79 -13.44
N ASP A 338 -34.82 33.02 -14.60
CA ASP A 338 -34.95 34.37 -15.15
C ASP A 338 -36.00 35.15 -14.33
N SER A 339 -35.88 36.49 -14.28
CA SER A 339 -36.82 37.35 -13.53
C SER A 339 -38.27 37.02 -13.88
N GLY A 340 -39.10 36.78 -12.86
CA GLY A 340 -40.50 36.41 -13.03
C GLY A 340 -40.78 34.90 -13.06
N SER A 341 -39.77 34.04 -12.96
CA SER A 341 -39.92 32.58 -12.81
C SER A 341 -39.32 32.08 -11.49
N TYR A 342 -39.87 30.98 -10.94
CA TYR A 342 -39.40 30.38 -9.70
C TYR A 342 -39.65 28.86 -9.61
N GLY A 343 -39.16 28.24 -8.53
CA GLY A 343 -39.44 26.83 -8.21
C GLY A 343 -38.49 25.86 -8.93
N TYR A 344 -38.79 24.57 -8.85
CA TYR A 344 -37.99 23.52 -9.50
C TYR A 344 -38.02 23.69 -11.01
N ASP A 345 -36.84 23.62 -11.63
CA ASP A 345 -36.66 23.82 -13.08
C ASP A 345 -37.21 25.17 -13.59
N CYS A 346 -37.48 26.13 -12.70
CA CYS A 346 -38.12 27.42 -12.99
C CYS A 346 -39.50 27.30 -13.68
N ASN A 347 -40.24 26.24 -13.41
CA ASN A 347 -41.52 25.96 -14.06
C ASN A 347 -42.70 26.81 -13.54
N GLU A 348 -42.53 27.58 -12.46
CA GLU A 348 -43.57 28.45 -11.91
C GLU A 348 -43.36 29.92 -12.28
N ILE A 349 -44.46 30.67 -12.43
CA ILE A 349 -44.43 32.11 -12.75
C ILE A 349 -44.80 32.92 -11.51
N CYS A 350 -44.05 33.99 -11.24
CA CYS A 350 -44.31 34.94 -10.17
C CYS A 350 -45.69 35.61 -10.32
N GLY A 351 -46.32 35.92 -9.20
CA GLY A 351 -47.55 36.72 -9.21
C GLY A 351 -47.29 38.20 -9.45
N HIS A 352 -48.26 39.03 -9.11
CA HIS A 352 -48.22 40.49 -9.32
C HIS A 352 -47.43 41.17 -8.19
N CYS A 353 -46.12 40.94 -8.18
CA CYS A 353 -45.19 41.60 -7.26
C CYS A 353 -44.95 43.05 -7.69
N ARG A 354 -44.88 43.97 -6.71
CA ARG A 354 -44.58 45.39 -6.94
C ARG A 354 -43.28 45.65 -7.72
N ASP A 355 -42.28 44.79 -7.50
CA ASP A 355 -41.10 44.68 -8.34
C ASP A 355 -40.89 43.20 -8.64
N VAL A 356 -41.08 42.79 -9.91
CA VAL A 356 -40.93 41.39 -10.33
C VAL A 356 -39.50 40.88 -10.11
N ASN A 357 -38.50 41.76 -10.08
CA ASN A 357 -37.11 41.40 -9.79
C ASN A 357 -36.86 41.12 -8.30
N LYS A 358 -37.85 41.40 -7.45
CA LYS A 358 -37.85 41.08 -6.01
C LYS A 358 -38.79 39.92 -5.69
N CYS A 359 -39.25 39.19 -6.69
CA CYS A 359 -39.83 37.87 -6.53
C CYS A 359 -38.72 36.86 -6.20
N SER A 360 -38.91 36.06 -5.15
CA SER A 360 -37.99 34.99 -4.79
C SER A 360 -37.97 33.90 -5.86
N ILE A 361 -36.81 33.68 -6.49
CA ILE A 361 -36.62 32.62 -7.49
C ILE A 361 -36.78 31.20 -6.91
N ILE A 362 -36.70 31.05 -5.58
CA ILE A 362 -36.82 29.75 -4.92
C ILE A 362 -38.29 29.37 -4.73
N ASN A 363 -39.12 30.28 -4.20
CA ASN A 363 -40.48 29.96 -3.74
C ASN A 363 -41.57 30.94 -4.19
N GLY A 364 -41.23 31.95 -5.01
CA GLY A 364 -42.20 32.87 -5.61
C GLY A 364 -42.68 34.01 -4.70
N THR A 365 -42.12 34.15 -3.49
CA THR A 365 -42.52 35.20 -2.54
C THR A 365 -42.16 36.59 -3.05
N CYS A 366 -43.11 37.52 -3.05
CA CYS A 366 -42.89 38.92 -3.42
C CYS A 366 -42.32 39.71 -2.23
N LEU A 367 -41.01 39.96 -2.21
CA LEU A 367 -40.34 40.60 -1.06
C LEU A 367 -40.72 42.09 -0.89
N THR A 368 -41.20 42.73 -1.95
CA THR A 368 -41.67 44.13 -1.94
C THR A 368 -43.18 44.27 -1.71
N GLY A 369 -43.88 43.16 -1.48
CA GLY A 369 -45.35 43.11 -1.44
C GLY A 369 -45.98 43.16 -2.84
N CYS A 370 -47.31 43.18 -2.86
CA CYS A 370 -48.12 43.08 -4.07
C CYS A 370 -48.38 44.43 -4.73
N ASP A 371 -48.67 44.36 -6.04
CA ASP A 371 -49.35 45.42 -6.77
C ASP A 371 -50.74 45.69 -6.17
N ALA A 372 -51.32 46.84 -6.54
CA ALA A 372 -52.70 47.16 -6.20
C ALA A 372 -53.62 46.01 -6.66
N ASP A 373 -54.64 45.72 -5.86
CA ASP A 373 -55.64 44.67 -6.12
C ASP A 373 -55.17 43.23 -5.96
N TYR A 374 -53.93 42.97 -5.53
CA TYR A 374 -53.44 41.62 -5.22
C TYR A 374 -53.03 41.48 -3.75
N GLN A 375 -53.20 40.28 -3.20
CA GLN A 375 -52.88 39.92 -1.82
C GLN A 375 -52.21 38.55 -1.70
N GLY A 376 -51.69 38.27 -0.49
CA GLY A 376 -50.96 37.05 -0.15
C GLY A 376 -49.46 37.14 -0.49
N ASN A 377 -48.66 36.22 0.07
CA ASN A 377 -47.19 36.28 -0.06
C ASN A 377 -46.67 36.07 -1.49
N LEU A 378 -47.46 35.40 -2.34
CA LEU A 378 -47.14 35.17 -3.76
C LEU A 378 -47.82 36.17 -4.70
N CYS A 379 -48.69 37.06 -4.19
CA CYS A 379 -49.47 38.02 -4.99
C CYS A 379 -50.23 37.41 -6.18
N LYS A 380 -50.75 36.20 -6.01
CA LYS A 380 -51.55 35.47 -7.02
C LYS A 380 -53.07 35.59 -6.80
N THR A 381 -53.50 36.17 -5.67
CA THR A 381 -54.92 36.26 -5.30
C THR A 381 -55.39 37.71 -5.40
N LEU A 382 -56.49 37.95 -6.11
CA LEU A 382 -57.11 39.28 -6.13
C LEU A 382 -57.69 39.66 -4.77
N CYS A 383 -57.61 40.94 -4.41
CA CYS A 383 -58.30 41.50 -3.27
C CYS A 383 -59.82 41.38 -3.47
N PRO A 384 -60.60 41.02 -2.44
CA PRO A 384 -62.05 41.01 -2.56
C PRO A 384 -62.53 42.44 -2.84
N VAL A 385 -63.26 42.61 -3.94
CA VAL A 385 -63.93 43.88 -4.25
C VAL A 385 -65.00 44.10 -3.19
N GLY A 386 -64.78 45.03 -2.24
CA GLY A 386 -65.85 45.45 -1.33
C GLY A 386 -65.53 45.86 0.11
N THR A 387 -64.28 46.05 0.54
CA THR A 387 -64.04 46.66 1.87
C THR A 387 -62.88 47.67 1.87
N SER A 388 -63.09 48.79 1.20
CA SER A 388 -62.43 50.05 1.55
C SER A 388 -63.34 50.83 2.51
N GLU A 389 -63.39 50.42 3.78
CA GLU A 389 -63.70 51.37 4.85
C GLU A 389 -62.36 51.83 5.40
N ALA A 390 -61.98 53.04 5.00
CA ALA A 390 -61.01 53.83 5.73
C ALA A 390 -61.54 54.06 7.14
N ASN A 391 -61.03 53.30 8.12
CA ASN A 391 -61.12 53.72 9.52
C ASN A 391 -60.04 54.78 9.74
N ASP A 392 -60.37 56.01 9.35
CA ASP A 392 -59.94 57.16 10.13
C ASP A 392 -60.70 57.11 11.46
N MET A 393 -60.01 56.77 12.54
CA MET A 393 -60.50 57.03 13.89
C MET A 393 -59.30 57.27 14.80
N SER A 394 -58.62 58.38 14.51
CA SER A 394 -58.03 59.15 15.59
C SER A 394 -59.17 59.83 16.36
N ILE A 395 -59.11 59.75 17.70
CA ILE A 395 -59.88 60.50 18.70
C ILE A 395 -61.11 59.79 19.31
N GLU A 396 -60.94 59.48 20.61
CA GLU A 396 -61.94 59.25 21.68
C GLU A 396 -62.69 57.91 21.78
N LYS A 397 -62.09 56.97 22.54
CA LYS A 397 -62.79 56.47 23.74
C LYS A 397 -61.87 55.88 24.81
N LYS A 398 -61.88 56.58 25.95
CA LYS A 398 -61.32 56.22 27.25
C LYS A 398 -61.77 54.82 27.72
N ILE A 399 -60.80 54.09 28.28
CA ILE A 399 -60.84 53.41 29.59
C ILE A 399 -62.07 52.53 29.84
N LYS A 400 -61.83 51.21 29.86
CA LYS A 400 -62.25 50.33 30.96
C LYS A 400 -61.50 49.00 30.86
N GLU A 401 -60.36 48.95 31.54
CA GLU A 401 -59.80 47.69 32.02
C GLU A 401 -60.69 47.12 33.14
N SER A 402 -60.56 45.80 33.29
CA SER A 402 -60.87 44.97 34.45
C SER A 402 -62.32 44.87 34.91
N ASP A 403 -62.97 43.75 34.61
CA ASP A 403 -63.33 42.80 35.69
C ASP A 403 -63.51 41.35 35.17
N ILE A 404 -62.53 40.53 35.56
CA ILE A 404 -62.66 39.18 36.13
C ILE A 404 -62.99 37.99 35.18
N LYS A 405 -61.90 37.26 34.90
CA LYS A 405 -61.72 35.80 34.72
C LYS A 405 -62.85 34.88 35.19
N TRP A 406 -63.17 33.88 34.34
CA TRP A 406 -63.71 32.59 34.76
C TRP A 406 -62.69 31.45 34.60
N SER A 407 -62.51 30.73 35.71
CA SER A 407 -62.23 29.29 35.87
C SER A 407 -61.12 28.62 35.07
N TYR A 408 -60.14 28.02 35.76
CA TYR A 408 -60.18 26.57 36.09
C TYR A 408 -58.99 26.15 36.99
N LEU A 409 -59.28 25.19 37.87
CA LEU A 409 -58.42 24.20 38.55
C LEU A 409 -57.62 24.57 39.83
N SER A 410 -58.10 23.94 40.90
CA SER A 410 -57.46 23.45 42.13
C SER A 410 -56.16 22.63 41.85
N ILE A 411 -55.21 22.32 42.74
CA ILE A 411 -55.15 22.11 44.20
C ILE A 411 -53.62 22.03 44.56
N TYR A 412 -53.21 22.56 45.72
CA TYR A 412 -52.00 22.30 46.54
C TYR A 412 -50.55 22.46 46.00
N GLY A 413 -49.74 23.21 46.78
CA GLY A 413 -48.44 22.69 47.25
C GLY A 413 -47.13 23.36 46.84
N THR A 414 -46.83 24.51 47.47
CA THR A 414 -45.57 24.83 48.18
C THR A 414 -44.19 24.92 47.48
N VAL A 415 -43.63 26.13 47.60
CA VAL A 415 -42.27 26.50 48.05
C VAL A 415 -41.11 26.56 47.04
N ASP A 416 -40.71 27.81 46.83
CA ASP A 416 -39.35 28.37 46.72
C ASP A 416 -38.60 28.60 45.41
N SER A 417 -38.13 29.85 45.36
CA SER A 417 -36.86 30.35 44.83
C SER A 417 -36.72 30.60 43.34
N LEU A 418 -36.70 31.89 42.95
CA LEU A 418 -35.47 32.56 42.50
C LEU A 418 -35.71 34.05 42.21
N LYS A 419 -34.97 34.90 42.94
CA LYS A 419 -34.90 36.36 42.81
C LYS A 419 -33.94 36.77 41.69
N ASN A 420 -34.40 37.76 40.90
CA ASN A 420 -33.72 38.97 40.42
C ASN A 420 -32.20 38.95 40.12
N PHE A 421 -31.82 39.44 38.93
CA PHE A 421 -31.23 40.79 38.66
C PHE A 421 -30.80 40.83 37.17
N LYS A 422 -31.28 41.79 36.33
CA LYS A 422 -30.64 43.09 35.97
C LYS A 422 -29.26 42.89 35.28
N GLN A 423 -28.85 43.52 34.16
CA GLN A 423 -29.13 44.83 33.57
C GLN A 423 -28.29 45.00 32.27
N GLY A 424 -28.61 45.95 31.38
CA GLY A 424 -27.64 46.57 30.43
C GLY A 424 -28.13 46.66 28.97
N LEU A 425 -28.78 47.75 28.54
CA LEU A 425 -28.25 49.03 28.00
C LEU A 425 -27.65 48.98 26.57
N ILE A 426 -28.21 49.89 25.77
CA ILE A 426 -28.07 50.17 24.35
C ILE A 426 -26.70 50.82 24.04
N MET A 427 -26.05 50.39 22.95
CA MET A 427 -24.88 51.06 22.36
C MET A 427 -25.30 52.23 21.47
N GLY A 428 -24.67 53.39 21.69
CA GLY A 428 -24.74 54.57 20.83
C GLY A 428 -23.76 54.50 19.66
N ALA A 429 -24.16 55.10 18.55
CA ALA A 429 -23.36 55.28 17.35
C ALA A 429 -22.63 56.64 17.36
N SER A 430 -21.41 56.68 16.83
CA SER A 430 -20.80 57.87 16.23
C SER A 430 -19.72 57.44 15.23
N TYR A 431 -19.93 57.81 13.97
CA TYR A 431 -19.00 57.69 12.85
C TYR A 431 -18.25 59.02 12.67
N LEU A 432 -16.94 58.95 12.45
CA LEU A 432 -16.13 60.00 11.79
C LEU A 432 -16.42 59.92 10.27
N ILE A 433 -16.58 61.03 9.53
CA ILE A 433 -15.51 61.68 8.74
C ILE A 433 -15.97 63.08 8.26
N LYS A 434 -15.00 64.01 8.31
CA LYS A 434 -14.82 65.39 7.77
C LYS A 434 -15.64 65.90 6.56
N VAL A 435 -15.98 67.22 6.67
CA VAL A 435 -16.00 68.31 5.64
C VAL A 435 -17.21 68.28 4.68
N LYS A 436 -18.00 69.34 4.42
CA LYS A 436 -17.94 70.80 4.66
C LYS A 436 -19.36 71.34 4.82
#